data_AF-A0A969CSS2-F1
#
_entry.id   AF-A0A969CSS2-F1
#
_cell.length_a   1.000
_cell.length_b   1.000
_cell.length_c   1.000
_cell.angle_alpha   90.00
_cell.angle_beta   90.00
_cell.angle_gamma   90.00
#
_symmetry.space_group_name_H-M   'P 1'
#
loop_
_entity.id
_entity.type
_entity.pdbx_description
1 polymer ?
#
loop_
_entity_poly.entity_id
_entity_poly.type
_entity_poly.pdbx_seq_one_letter_code
_entity_poly.pdbx_strand_id
1 'polypeptide(L)'
;MRVLILAEDCNPKWPSLPVVGYKYAKAIADQVDVTVVTQIRNKENIEKVGLGRADVVYIDTEVIAAPLYKFAVALRGGQEVGWTMQIAINYPSYLFFEWKVWNLFKDDLKQGKFDVIHRITPMTPSIPSPMAEWSPIPFVLGPLNGNLPWPKFYESRKRREKEWLSYVRNAYRVLPYSSATYQKSACVLAAFNHTIADLPESTQSKTINYPEVGIDPELFNLPEVRPKGQMTILFAGRLVPYKMPEVVVRAFANSPILQNHKLQIIGEGPEREVLEKIIAEHH
;
A
#
# COMPACT_ATOMS: atom_id res chain seq x y z
N MET A 1 24.39 -11.22 -6.16
CA MET A 1 23.35 -11.58 -5.17
C MET A 1 22.08 -11.84 -5.95
N ARG A 2 21.37 -12.93 -5.64
CA ARG A 2 20.18 -13.40 -6.36
C ARG A 2 18.97 -13.29 -5.44
N VAL A 3 18.00 -12.48 -5.83
CA VAL A 3 16.86 -12.12 -4.99
C VAL A 3 15.58 -12.65 -5.61
N LEU A 4 14.79 -13.39 -4.81
CA LEU A 4 13.42 -13.72 -5.16
C LEU A 4 12.50 -12.67 -4.55
N ILE A 5 11.95 -11.78 -5.38
CA ILE A 5 11.02 -10.74 -4.94
C ILE A 5 9.59 -11.26 -5.00
N LEU A 6 8.84 -11.11 -3.90
CA LEU A 6 7.40 -11.36 -3.86
C LEU A 6 6.65 -10.03 -3.94
N ALA A 7 6.02 -9.81 -5.08
CA ALA A 7 5.32 -8.56 -5.39
C ALA A 7 3.95 -8.85 -6.02
N GLU A 8 2.98 -9.30 -5.21
CA GLU A 8 1.60 -9.53 -5.70
C GLU A 8 1.04 -8.33 -6.48
N ASP A 9 1.25 -7.11 -5.99
CA ASP A 9 0.90 -5.87 -6.67
C ASP A 9 2.17 -5.19 -7.22
N CYS A 10 2.38 -5.30 -8.52
CA CYS A 10 3.57 -4.79 -9.19
C CYS A 10 3.18 -4.30 -10.59
N ASN A 11 2.61 -3.10 -10.70
CA ASN A 11 2.03 -2.63 -11.96
C ASN A 11 2.49 -1.22 -12.33
N PRO A 12 3.13 -1.01 -13.49
CA PRO A 12 3.67 0.30 -13.87
C PRO A 12 2.59 1.35 -14.22
N LYS A 13 1.34 0.92 -14.45
CA LYS A 13 0.26 1.81 -14.91
C LYS A 13 -0.84 2.01 -13.86
N TRP A 14 -0.87 1.21 -12.80
CA TRP A 14 -1.90 1.35 -11.76
C TRP A 14 -1.43 2.30 -10.65
N PRO A 15 -2.29 3.22 -10.19
CA PRO A 15 -1.90 4.23 -9.22
C PRO A 15 -1.68 3.64 -7.83
N SER A 16 -0.96 4.38 -6.96
CA SER A 16 -0.72 4.02 -5.56
C SER A 16 0.23 2.81 -5.40
N LEU A 17 -0.11 1.86 -4.53
CA LEU A 17 0.74 0.72 -4.15
C LEU A 17 1.34 -0.07 -5.33
N PRO A 18 0.60 -0.42 -6.41
CA PRO A 18 1.16 -1.22 -7.49
C PRO A 18 2.31 -0.55 -8.23
N VAL A 19 2.25 0.76 -8.49
CA VAL A 19 3.36 1.49 -9.15
C VAL A 19 4.55 1.66 -8.20
N VAL A 20 4.32 1.80 -6.90
CA VAL A 20 5.39 1.81 -5.90
C VAL A 20 6.09 0.45 -5.87
N GLY A 21 5.35 -0.65 -5.80
CA GLY A 21 5.90 -2.01 -5.90
C GLY A 21 6.70 -2.24 -7.17
N TYR A 22 6.19 -1.79 -8.32
CA TYR A 22 6.88 -1.85 -9.61
C TYR A 22 8.19 -1.05 -9.61
N LYS A 23 8.17 0.23 -9.22
CA LYS A 23 9.37 1.08 -9.21
C LYS A 23 10.41 0.52 -8.24
N TYR A 24 9.97 -0.02 -7.11
CA TYR A 24 10.86 -0.60 -6.13
C TYR A 24 11.53 -1.88 -6.63
N ALA A 25 10.76 -2.82 -7.19
CA ALA A 25 11.31 -4.03 -7.79
C ALA A 25 12.31 -3.70 -8.91
N LYS A 26 11.97 -2.73 -9.77
CA LYS A 26 12.85 -2.25 -10.84
C LYS A 26 14.16 -1.67 -10.30
N ALA A 27 14.09 -0.81 -9.28
CA ALA A 27 15.28 -0.22 -8.67
C ALA A 27 16.22 -1.28 -8.05
N ILE A 28 15.67 -2.36 -7.47
CA ILE A 28 16.48 -3.48 -6.96
C ILE A 28 17.10 -4.26 -8.12
N ALA A 29 16.33 -4.53 -9.20
CA ALA A 29 16.82 -5.22 -10.39
C ALA A 29 17.93 -4.47 -11.14
N ASP A 30 18.03 -3.15 -10.93
CA ASP A 30 19.14 -2.36 -11.46
C ASP A 30 20.45 -2.56 -10.69
N GLN A 31 20.43 -3.22 -9.52
CA GLN A 31 21.62 -3.44 -8.68
C GLN A 31 22.04 -4.90 -8.58
N VAL A 32 21.10 -5.84 -8.64
CA VAL A 32 21.33 -7.27 -8.40
C VAL A 32 20.48 -8.16 -9.30
N ASP A 33 20.76 -9.46 -9.33
CA ASP A 33 19.99 -10.42 -10.10
C ASP A 33 18.65 -10.67 -9.41
N VAL A 34 17.54 -10.39 -10.09
CA VAL A 34 16.21 -10.42 -9.50
C VAL A 34 15.28 -11.29 -10.32
N THR A 35 14.57 -12.19 -9.63
CA THR A 35 13.33 -12.79 -10.13
C THR A 35 12.15 -12.20 -9.37
N VAL A 36 11.24 -11.54 -10.07
CA VAL A 36 10.01 -10.99 -9.50
C VAL A 36 8.87 -11.96 -9.72
N VAL A 37 8.24 -12.40 -8.64
CA VAL A 37 7.02 -13.20 -8.70
C VAL A 37 5.81 -12.32 -8.40
N THR A 38 4.87 -12.26 -9.34
CA THR A 38 3.73 -11.35 -9.30
C THR A 38 2.45 -12.00 -9.85
N GLN A 39 1.30 -11.35 -9.71
CA GLN A 39 0.02 -11.85 -10.23
C GLN A 39 -0.09 -11.67 -11.75
N ILE A 40 -0.85 -12.56 -12.39
CA ILE A 40 -1.14 -12.51 -13.84
C ILE A 40 -1.76 -11.18 -14.29
N ARG A 41 -2.54 -10.52 -13.42
CA ARG A 41 -3.15 -9.20 -13.67
C ARG A 41 -2.15 -8.08 -13.97
N ASN A 42 -0.87 -8.26 -13.60
CA ASN A 42 0.19 -7.29 -13.86
C ASN A 42 0.88 -7.52 -15.21
N LYS A 43 0.67 -8.68 -15.84
CA LYS A 43 1.39 -9.13 -17.03
C LYS A 43 1.31 -8.14 -18.18
N GLU A 44 0.11 -7.73 -18.58
CA GLU A 44 -0.09 -6.85 -19.74
C GLU A 44 0.73 -5.55 -19.64
N ASN A 45 0.73 -4.91 -18.47
CA ASN A 45 1.43 -3.64 -18.28
C ASN A 45 2.93 -3.83 -18.08
N ILE A 46 3.36 -4.92 -17.44
CA ILE A 46 4.79 -5.23 -17.31
C ILE A 46 5.38 -5.58 -18.68
N GLU A 47 4.73 -6.40 -19.50
CA GLU A 47 5.25 -6.78 -20.82
C GLU A 47 5.35 -5.57 -21.77
N LYS A 48 4.45 -4.59 -21.65
CA LYS A 48 4.50 -3.34 -22.43
C LYS A 48 5.62 -2.38 -22.01
N VAL A 49 5.92 -2.29 -20.72
CA VAL A 49 6.84 -1.27 -20.16
C VAL A 49 8.22 -1.85 -19.85
N GLY A 50 8.31 -3.14 -19.54
CA GLY A 50 9.49 -3.82 -19.01
C GLY A 50 9.68 -3.62 -17.51
N LEU A 51 10.44 -4.52 -16.86
CA LEU A 51 10.81 -4.46 -15.44
C LEU A 51 12.35 -4.39 -15.26
N GLY A 52 13.01 -3.62 -16.13
CA GLY A 52 14.47 -3.53 -16.13
C GLY A 52 15.11 -4.87 -16.48
N ARG A 53 16.07 -5.31 -15.66
CA ARG A 53 16.82 -6.57 -15.84
C ARG A 53 16.20 -7.77 -15.11
N ALA A 54 15.04 -7.60 -14.48
CA ALA A 54 14.41 -8.67 -13.71
C ALA A 54 13.76 -9.73 -14.62
N ASP A 55 13.93 -10.99 -14.24
CA ASP A 55 13.07 -12.07 -14.70
C ASP A 55 11.70 -11.95 -14.02
N VAL A 56 10.61 -12.17 -14.76
CA VAL A 56 9.25 -12.04 -14.22
C VAL A 56 8.51 -13.36 -14.32
N VAL A 57 7.99 -13.82 -13.19
CA VAL A 57 7.16 -15.02 -13.09
C VAL A 57 5.76 -14.63 -12.66
N TYR A 58 4.79 -15.00 -13.48
CA TYR A 58 3.37 -14.72 -13.23
C TYR A 58 2.69 -15.92 -12.59
N ILE A 59 2.05 -15.69 -11.45
CA ILE A 59 1.17 -16.64 -10.79
C ILE A 59 -0.27 -16.26 -11.14
N ASP A 60 -1.02 -17.25 -11.61
CA ASP A 60 -2.47 -17.13 -11.76
C ASP A 60 -3.16 -17.75 -10.53
N THR A 61 -3.75 -16.88 -9.72
CA THR A 61 -4.64 -17.28 -8.62
C THR A 61 -6.07 -16.79 -8.80
N GLU A 62 -6.43 -16.26 -9.96
CA GLU A 62 -7.75 -15.65 -10.19
C GLU A 62 -8.87 -16.68 -10.09
N VAL A 63 -8.58 -17.96 -10.38
CA VAL A 63 -9.51 -19.08 -10.21
C VAL A 63 -10.05 -19.18 -8.78
N ILE A 64 -9.29 -18.75 -7.77
CA ILE A 64 -9.75 -18.69 -6.37
C ILE A 64 -10.16 -17.27 -5.97
N ALA A 65 -9.39 -16.26 -6.37
CA ALA A 65 -9.65 -14.87 -5.96
C ALA A 65 -10.97 -14.32 -6.52
N ALA A 66 -11.32 -14.64 -7.78
CA ALA A 66 -12.52 -14.10 -8.43
C ALA A 66 -13.83 -14.65 -7.84
N PRO A 67 -13.99 -15.97 -7.57
CA PRO A 67 -15.16 -16.48 -6.86
C PRO A 67 -15.30 -15.93 -5.44
N LEU A 68 -14.20 -15.85 -4.68
CA LEU A 68 -14.21 -15.27 -3.32
C LEU A 68 -14.66 -13.80 -3.33
N TYR A 69 -14.12 -13.02 -4.26
CA TYR A 69 -14.52 -11.62 -4.43
C TYR A 69 -16.00 -11.49 -4.81
N LYS A 70 -16.47 -12.27 -5.80
CA LYS A 70 -17.88 -12.28 -6.24
C LYS A 70 -18.82 -12.69 -5.10
N PHE A 71 -18.49 -13.73 -4.34
CA PHE A 71 -19.28 -14.18 -3.20
C PHE A 71 -19.36 -13.10 -2.11
N ALA A 72 -18.24 -12.42 -1.83
CA ALA A 72 -18.22 -11.34 -0.84
C ALA A 72 -19.02 -10.10 -1.27
N VAL A 73 -19.00 -9.73 -2.55
CA VAL A 73 -19.82 -8.64 -3.10
C VAL A 73 -21.30 -9.03 -3.12
N ALA A 74 -21.63 -10.26 -3.52
CA ALA A 74 -23.00 -10.76 -3.61
C ALA A 74 -23.70 -10.87 -2.25
N LEU A 75 -22.98 -11.27 -1.20
CA LEU A 75 -23.51 -11.37 0.17
C LEU A 75 -23.96 -10.02 0.77
N ARG A 76 -23.60 -8.88 0.17
CA ARG A 76 -23.90 -7.55 0.76
C ARG A 76 -24.46 -6.49 -0.18
N GLY A 77 -24.65 -6.78 -1.46
CA GLY A 77 -25.40 -5.88 -2.36
C GLY A 77 -24.73 -4.52 -2.65
N GLY A 78 -23.39 -4.44 -2.70
CA GLY A 78 -22.71 -3.18 -3.05
C GLY A 78 -21.17 -3.24 -3.08
N GLN A 79 -20.54 -2.17 -3.58
CA GLN A 79 -19.08 -2.05 -3.79
C GLN A 79 -18.30 -1.43 -2.61
N GLU A 80 -18.96 -0.96 -1.54
CA GLU A 80 -18.28 -0.42 -0.35
C GLU A 80 -17.81 -1.56 0.58
N VAL A 81 -16.64 -2.14 0.27
CA VAL A 81 -16.06 -3.23 1.08
C VAL A 81 -15.30 -2.66 2.27
N GLY A 82 -15.82 -2.82 3.49
CA GLY A 82 -15.11 -2.46 4.73
C GLY A 82 -13.80 -3.24 4.91
N TRP A 83 -12.81 -2.64 5.58
CA TRP A 83 -11.45 -3.17 5.75
C TRP A 83 -11.38 -4.61 6.31
N THR A 84 -12.24 -5.00 7.25
CA THR A 84 -12.28 -6.39 7.78
C THR A 84 -12.63 -7.42 6.71
N MET A 85 -13.53 -7.08 5.77
CA MET A 85 -13.87 -7.95 4.64
C MET A 85 -12.74 -7.95 3.61
N GLN A 86 -12.06 -6.82 3.41
CA GLN A 86 -10.85 -6.78 2.58
C GLN A 86 -9.78 -7.72 3.15
N ILE A 87 -9.53 -7.74 4.46
CA ILE A 87 -8.62 -8.73 5.07
C ILE A 87 -9.14 -10.15 4.88
N ALA A 88 -10.44 -10.40 5.12
CA ALA A 88 -11.02 -11.73 5.00
C ALA A 88 -10.93 -12.31 3.57
N ILE A 89 -10.89 -11.46 2.54
CA ILE A 89 -10.72 -11.86 1.13
C ILE A 89 -9.25 -11.88 0.74
N ASN A 90 -8.51 -10.84 1.12
CA ASN A 90 -7.12 -10.66 0.71
C ASN A 90 -6.22 -11.69 1.40
N TYR A 91 -6.45 -12.03 2.67
CA TYR A 91 -5.59 -12.95 3.40
C TYR A 91 -5.59 -14.37 2.80
N PRO A 92 -6.74 -15.05 2.56
CA PRO A 92 -6.75 -16.34 1.88
C PRO A 92 -6.17 -16.30 0.47
N SER A 93 -6.48 -15.24 -0.29
CA SER A 93 -5.95 -15.05 -1.64
C SER A 93 -4.41 -14.93 -1.62
N TYR A 94 -3.89 -14.21 -0.63
CA TYR A 94 -2.46 -14.01 -0.44
C TYR A 94 -1.74 -15.27 0.04
N LEU A 95 -2.33 -16.02 0.97
CA LEU A 95 -1.82 -17.33 1.36
C LEU A 95 -1.73 -18.27 0.16
N PHE A 96 -2.75 -18.27 -0.71
CA PHE A 96 -2.74 -19.12 -1.89
C PHE A 96 -1.70 -18.67 -2.92
N PHE A 97 -1.50 -17.36 -3.09
CA PHE A 97 -0.40 -16.82 -3.89
C PHE A 97 0.95 -17.31 -3.36
N GLU A 98 1.27 -17.09 -2.08
CA GLU A 98 2.55 -17.54 -1.53
C GLU A 98 2.71 -19.06 -1.51
N TRP A 99 1.62 -19.83 -1.35
CA TRP A 99 1.65 -21.28 -1.51
C TRP A 99 2.00 -21.72 -2.94
N LYS A 100 1.49 -21.03 -3.96
CA LYS A 100 1.89 -21.29 -5.36
C LYS A 100 3.37 -20.95 -5.58
N VAL A 101 3.83 -19.81 -5.06
CA VAL A 101 5.25 -19.43 -5.09
C VAL A 101 6.11 -20.52 -4.45
N TRP A 102 5.78 -20.93 -3.24
CA TRP A 102 6.52 -21.98 -2.53
C TRP A 102 6.59 -23.27 -3.33
N ASN A 103 5.48 -23.75 -3.90
CA ASN A 103 5.51 -24.98 -4.69
C ASN A 103 6.35 -24.88 -5.96
N LEU A 104 6.42 -23.69 -6.56
CA LEU A 104 7.23 -23.45 -7.75
C LEU A 104 8.72 -23.34 -7.42
N PHE A 105 9.07 -22.71 -6.30
CA PHE A 105 10.46 -22.35 -6.00
C PHE A 105 11.10 -23.15 -4.86
N LYS A 106 10.38 -23.99 -4.11
CA LYS A 106 10.92 -24.72 -2.94
C LYS A 106 12.21 -25.48 -3.21
N ASP A 107 12.33 -26.11 -4.38
CA ASP A 107 13.52 -26.89 -4.72
C ASP A 107 14.68 -25.97 -5.11
N ASP A 108 14.41 -24.87 -5.83
CA ASP A 108 15.37 -23.84 -6.15
C ASP A 108 15.91 -23.12 -4.91
N LEU A 109 15.03 -22.85 -3.94
CA LEU A 109 15.39 -22.26 -2.64
C LEU A 109 16.30 -23.21 -1.84
N LYS A 110 15.98 -24.52 -1.83
CA LYS A 110 16.80 -25.54 -1.14
C LYS A 110 18.15 -25.78 -1.83
N GLN A 111 18.21 -25.62 -3.15
CA GLN A 111 19.44 -25.75 -3.94
C GLN A 111 20.31 -24.49 -3.92
N GLY A 112 19.88 -23.43 -3.22
CA GLY A 112 20.64 -22.19 -3.13
C GLY A 112 20.70 -21.43 -4.46
N LYS A 113 19.64 -21.47 -5.28
CA LYS A 113 19.53 -20.61 -6.47
C LYS A 113 19.22 -19.15 -6.12
N PHE A 114 18.71 -18.90 -4.93
CA PHE A 114 18.45 -17.57 -4.39
C PHE A 114 19.18 -17.40 -3.05
N ASP A 115 19.65 -16.18 -2.80
CA ASP A 115 20.36 -15.82 -1.57
C ASP A 115 19.39 -15.23 -0.53
N VAL A 116 18.30 -14.60 -0.99
CA VAL A 116 17.30 -13.95 -0.13
C VAL A 116 15.92 -13.88 -0.80
N ILE A 117 14.87 -14.04 0.00
CA ILE A 117 13.49 -13.71 -0.40
C ILE A 117 13.16 -12.31 0.12
N HIS A 118 12.65 -11.43 -0.74
CA HIS A 118 12.21 -10.09 -0.35
C HIS A 118 10.73 -9.87 -0.70
N ARG A 119 9.88 -9.83 0.31
CA ARG A 119 8.45 -9.57 0.14
C ARG A 119 8.17 -8.07 0.21
N ILE A 120 7.94 -7.46 -0.96
CA ILE A 120 7.73 -6.01 -1.09
C ILE A 120 6.26 -5.60 -1.13
N THR A 121 5.35 -6.49 -1.54
CA THR A 121 3.89 -6.23 -1.46
C THR A 121 3.11 -7.46 -0.98
N PRO A 122 2.04 -7.27 -0.20
CA PRO A 122 1.50 -5.99 0.25
C PRO A 122 2.36 -5.34 1.36
N MET A 123 2.42 -4.00 1.34
CA MET A 123 3.20 -3.19 2.28
C MET A 123 2.48 -2.97 3.62
N THR A 124 1.75 -3.97 4.11
CA THR A 124 0.91 -3.86 5.32
C THR A 124 1.34 -4.86 6.39
N PRO A 125 1.36 -4.45 7.68
CA PRO A 125 1.63 -5.38 8.79
C PRO A 125 0.48 -6.37 9.03
N SER A 126 -0.68 -6.14 8.41
CA SER A 126 -1.92 -6.89 8.65
C SER A 126 -2.08 -8.17 7.83
N ILE A 127 -1.16 -8.45 6.90
CA ILE A 127 -1.18 -9.66 6.07
C ILE A 127 0.10 -10.47 6.33
N PRO A 128 0.03 -11.52 7.17
CA PRO A 128 1.14 -12.43 7.40
C PRO A 128 1.67 -13.11 6.13
N SER A 129 2.91 -13.57 6.19
CA SER A 129 3.60 -14.27 5.12
C SER A 129 4.09 -15.65 5.61
N PRO A 130 3.49 -16.76 5.15
CA PRO A 130 4.05 -18.07 5.40
C PRO A 130 5.46 -18.28 4.83
N MET A 131 5.93 -17.46 3.87
CA MET A 131 7.30 -17.59 3.34
C MET A 131 8.37 -17.41 4.40
N ALA A 132 8.11 -16.58 5.41
CA ALA A 132 9.03 -16.45 6.54
C ALA A 132 9.26 -17.78 7.28
N GLU A 133 8.25 -18.67 7.31
CA GLU A 133 8.34 -19.97 7.99
C GLU A 133 8.82 -21.08 7.06
N TRP A 134 8.36 -21.11 5.81
CA TRP A 134 8.67 -22.20 4.87
C TRP A 134 10.05 -22.07 4.24
N SER A 135 10.55 -20.85 4.05
CA SER A 135 11.82 -20.60 3.36
C SER A 135 13.02 -21.11 4.17
N PRO A 136 13.95 -21.86 3.55
CA PRO A 136 15.22 -22.23 4.17
C PRO A 136 16.26 -21.10 4.12
N ILE A 137 16.01 -20.03 3.35
CA ILE A 137 16.91 -18.90 3.17
C ILE A 137 16.38 -17.64 3.86
N PRO A 138 17.22 -16.62 4.12
CA PRO A 138 16.80 -15.37 4.75
C PRO A 138 15.59 -14.73 4.05
N PHE A 139 14.61 -14.33 4.87
CA PHE A 139 13.40 -13.65 4.43
C PHE A 139 13.39 -12.21 4.91
N VAL A 140 13.23 -11.27 3.98
CA VAL A 140 13.12 -9.83 4.24
C VAL A 140 11.67 -9.41 4.02
N LEU A 141 11.08 -8.83 5.07
CA LEU A 141 9.70 -8.35 5.05
C LEU A 141 9.65 -6.85 4.80
N GLY A 142 8.80 -6.42 3.88
CA GLY A 142 8.42 -5.02 3.74
C GLY A 142 9.10 -4.31 2.56
N PRO A 143 8.90 -3.00 2.46
CA PRO A 143 8.53 -2.08 3.54
C PRO A 143 7.09 -2.23 4.04
N LEU A 144 6.91 -2.06 5.36
CA LEU A 144 5.62 -2.06 6.04
C LEU A 144 5.18 -0.63 6.36
N ASN A 145 3.96 -0.31 5.96
CA ASN A 145 3.35 1.00 6.10
C ASN A 145 1.95 0.87 6.69
N GLY A 146 1.53 1.90 7.43
CA GLY A 146 0.19 2.01 7.99
C GLY A 146 0.12 1.78 9.49
N ASN A 147 -1.09 1.46 9.97
CA ASN A 147 -1.45 1.48 11.38
C ASN A 147 -1.42 2.87 12.03
N LEU A 148 -1.57 3.95 11.26
CA LEU A 148 -1.70 5.29 11.83
C LEU A 148 -2.97 5.34 12.72
N PRO A 149 -2.88 5.69 14.01
CA PRO A 149 -4.05 5.84 14.85
C PRO A 149 -4.84 7.09 14.45
N TRP A 150 -6.17 7.00 14.52
CA TRP A 150 -7.02 8.20 14.41
C TRP A 150 -6.67 9.18 15.53
N PRO A 151 -6.44 10.47 15.23
CA PRO A 151 -6.21 11.43 16.28
C PRO A 151 -7.48 11.58 17.13
N LYS A 152 -7.30 11.66 18.46
CA LYS A 152 -8.39 11.64 19.46
C LYS A 152 -9.47 12.70 19.20
N PHE A 153 -9.10 13.84 18.61
CA PHE A 153 -10.00 14.97 18.36
C PHE A 153 -10.89 14.83 17.11
N TYR A 154 -10.73 13.77 16.30
CA TYR A 154 -11.47 13.56 15.05
C TYR A 154 -12.46 12.39 15.09
N GLU A 155 -12.99 12.06 16.27
CA GLU A 155 -13.87 10.90 16.47
C GLU A 155 -15.21 10.98 15.70
N SER A 156 -15.74 12.19 15.48
CA SER A 156 -16.91 12.43 14.64
C SER A 156 -16.66 12.14 13.15
N ARG A 157 -15.43 12.38 12.66
CA ARG A 157 -15.00 12.04 11.29
C ARG A 157 -14.80 10.54 11.12
N LYS A 158 -14.20 9.88 12.12
CA LYS A 158 -14.09 8.41 12.18
C LYS A 158 -15.46 7.73 12.09
N ARG A 159 -16.48 8.28 12.77
CA ARG A 159 -17.86 7.79 12.67
C ARG A 159 -18.46 8.03 11.28
N ARG A 160 -18.15 9.16 10.62
CA ARG A 160 -18.57 9.46 9.23
C ARG A 160 -17.94 8.54 8.19
N GLU A 161 -16.68 8.12 8.39
CA GLU A 161 -16.03 7.07 7.61
C GLU A 161 -16.66 5.68 7.82
N LYS A 162 -17.65 5.55 8.70
CA LYS A 162 -18.22 4.27 9.16
C LYS A 162 -17.14 3.31 9.67
N GLU A 163 -16.01 3.84 10.17
CA GLU A 163 -14.96 3.03 10.76
C GLU A 163 -15.33 2.65 12.20
N TRP A 164 -16.24 1.68 12.35
CA TRP A 164 -16.45 0.92 13.59
C TRP A 164 -15.23 0.01 13.93
N LEU A 165 -14.14 0.14 13.16
CA LEU A 165 -13.07 -0.82 12.92
C LEU A 165 -11.89 -0.72 13.91
N SER A 166 -11.87 0.23 14.86
CA SER A 166 -10.81 0.27 15.88
C SER A 166 -10.85 -0.93 16.83
N TYR A 167 -12.01 -1.57 16.99
CA TYR A 167 -12.19 -2.70 17.92
C TYR A 167 -11.63 -4.03 17.39
N VAL A 168 -11.45 -4.17 16.07
CA VAL A 168 -10.94 -5.40 15.42
C VAL A 168 -9.53 -5.20 14.84
N ARG A 169 -8.95 -4.01 15.05
CA ARG A 169 -7.65 -3.58 14.51
C ARG A 169 -6.52 -4.56 14.79
N ASN A 170 -6.57 -5.31 15.89
CA ASN A 170 -5.53 -6.28 16.26
C ASN A 170 -5.87 -7.74 15.90
N ALA A 171 -7.03 -8.02 15.29
CA ALA A 171 -7.43 -9.39 14.97
C ALA A 171 -6.49 -10.05 13.94
N TYR A 172 -5.80 -9.25 13.11
CA TYR A 172 -4.78 -9.81 12.22
C TYR A 172 -3.65 -10.50 12.99
N ARG A 173 -3.37 -10.11 14.25
CA ARG A 173 -2.27 -10.68 15.06
C ARG A 173 -2.51 -12.13 15.46
N VAL A 174 -3.75 -12.61 15.38
CA VAL A 174 -4.10 -14.02 15.66
C VAL A 174 -4.22 -14.87 14.39
N LEU A 175 -4.02 -14.27 13.21
CA LEU A 175 -4.04 -15.04 11.96
C LEU A 175 -2.87 -16.04 11.94
N PRO A 176 -3.03 -17.19 11.25
CA PRO A 176 -1.91 -18.09 11.01
C PRO A 176 -0.68 -17.36 10.46
N TYR A 177 0.50 -17.84 10.81
CA TYR A 177 1.79 -17.26 10.40
C TYR A 177 2.08 -15.83 10.92
N SER A 178 1.20 -15.16 11.67
CA SER A 178 1.46 -13.80 12.17
C SER A 178 2.73 -13.72 12.99
N SER A 179 2.88 -14.60 13.98
CA SER A 179 4.09 -14.66 14.81
C SER A 179 5.31 -15.06 13.99
N ALA A 180 5.18 -16.09 13.15
CA ALA A 180 6.28 -16.61 12.33
C ALA A 180 6.81 -15.56 11.34
N THR A 181 5.92 -14.79 10.70
CA THR A 181 6.25 -13.68 9.80
C THR A 181 7.29 -12.77 10.43
N TYR A 182 7.04 -12.35 11.68
CA TYR A 182 7.93 -11.44 12.39
C TYR A 182 9.14 -12.16 13.01
N GLN A 183 8.94 -13.29 13.70
CA GLN A 183 10.01 -13.99 14.40
C GLN A 183 11.05 -14.61 13.46
N LYS A 184 10.62 -15.11 12.30
CA LYS A 184 11.49 -15.81 11.34
C LYS A 184 12.05 -14.91 10.23
N SER A 185 11.51 -13.70 10.04
CA SER A 185 12.15 -12.71 9.16
C SER A 185 13.58 -12.43 9.61
N ALA A 186 14.52 -12.38 8.67
CA ALA A 186 15.89 -11.94 8.92
C ALA A 186 15.97 -10.42 9.08
N CYS A 187 15.10 -9.69 8.37
CA CYS A 187 14.99 -8.24 8.44
C CYS A 187 13.54 -7.79 8.19
N VAL A 188 13.13 -6.72 8.86
CA VAL A 188 11.84 -6.05 8.64
C VAL A 188 12.09 -4.60 8.26
N LEU A 189 11.63 -4.19 7.09
CA LEU A 189 11.65 -2.81 6.63
C LEU A 189 10.32 -2.14 7.00
N ALA A 190 10.35 -0.95 7.61
CA ALA A 190 9.13 -0.21 7.96
C ALA A 190 9.34 1.30 7.85
N ALA A 191 8.35 2.03 7.31
CA ALA A 191 8.55 3.41 6.89
C ALA A 191 8.31 4.47 7.98
N PHE A 192 7.50 4.18 8.99
CA PHE A 192 7.09 5.18 9.97
C PHE A 192 7.38 4.74 11.40
N ASN A 193 7.76 5.69 12.25
CA ASN A 193 8.00 5.44 13.67
C ASN A 193 6.79 4.80 14.38
N HIS A 194 5.56 5.19 13.99
CA HIS A 194 4.36 4.57 14.56
C HIS A 194 4.19 3.12 14.11
N THR A 195 4.49 2.81 12.84
CA THR A 195 4.46 1.43 12.33
C THR A 195 5.51 0.58 13.03
N ILE A 196 6.75 1.10 13.19
CA ILE A 196 7.85 0.44 13.89
C ILE A 196 7.50 0.17 15.37
N ALA A 197 6.90 1.16 16.05
CA ALA A 197 6.48 1.03 17.45
C ALA A 197 5.36 -0.01 17.64
N ASP A 198 4.56 -0.26 16.60
CA ASP A 198 3.47 -1.24 16.63
C ASP A 198 3.93 -2.69 16.33
N LEU A 199 5.18 -2.88 15.89
CA LEU A 199 5.76 -4.20 15.64
C LEU A 199 6.09 -4.94 16.94
N PRO A 200 6.11 -6.29 16.94
CA PRO A 200 6.52 -7.06 18.11
C PRO A 200 7.92 -6.66 18.59
N GLU A 201 8.09 -6.52 19.90
CA GLU A 201 9.37 -6.15 20.52
C GLU A 201 10.53 -7.04 20.08
N SER A 202 10.26 -8.34 19.90
CA SER A 202 11.22 -9.34 19.40
C SER A 202 11.78 -9.06 18.00
N THR A 203 11.22 -8.10 17.26
CA THR A 203 11.70 -7.70 15.93
C THR A 203 12.47 -6.41 15.89
N GLN A 204 12.58 -5.68 17.01
CA GLN A 204 13.19 -4.35 17.01
C GLN A 204 14.66 -4.38 16.59
N SER A 205 15.45 -5.38 17.01
CA SER A 205 16.86 -5.53 16.65
C SER A 205 17.12 -5.77 15.16
N LYS A 206 16.10 -6.16 14.41
CA LYS A 206 16.16 -6.46 12.97
C LYS A 206 15.21 -5.60 12.14
N THR A 207 14.64 -4.57 12.75
CA THR A 207 13.79 -3.61 12.05
C THR A 207 14.64 -2.44 11.57
N ILE A 208 14.52 -2.10 10.29
CA ILE A 208 15.20 -0.97 9.67
C ILE A 208 14.13 0.06 9.27
N ASN A 209 14.33 1.30 9.71
CA ASN A 209 13.52 2.41 9.25
C ASN A 209 13.83 2.69 7.77
N TYR A 210 12.85 2.43 6.92
CA TYR A 210 12.97 2.49 5.46
C TYR A 210 11.74 3.18 4.85
N PRO A 211 11.77 4.51 4.67
CA PRO A 211 10.71 5.23 3.97
C PRO A 211 10.78 4.89 2.48
N GLU A 212 9.78 4.18 1.99
CA GLU A 212 9.78 3.55 0.68
C GLU A 212 9.36 4.47 -0.46
N VAL A 213 8.59 5.52 -0.16
CA VAL A 213 8.10 6.43 -1.18
C VAL A 213 9.15 7.47 -1.49
N GLY A 214 9.76 7.35 -2.67
CA GLY A 214 10.55 8.41 -3.29
C GLY A 214 9.73 9.24 -4.29
N ILE A 215 10.28 10.37 -4.70
CA ILE A 215 9.84 11.09 -5.90
C ILE A 215 10.73 10.74 -7.07
N ASP A 216 10.17 10.82 -8.27
CA ASP A 216 10.91 10.72 -9.51
C ASP A 216 11.37 12.13 -9.90
N PRO A 217 12.65 12.50 -9.76
CA PRO A 217 13.08 13.89 -9.94
C PRO A 217 12.93 14.38 -11.39
N GLU A 218 12.89 13.47 -12.37
CA GLU A 218 12.66 13.80 -13.77
C GLU A 218 11.18 14.20 -14.01
N LEU A 219 10.26 13.59 -13.27
CA LEU A 219 8.82 13.92 -13.34
C LEU A 219 8.43 15.07 -12.40
N PHE A 220 9.10 15.17 -11.25
CA PHE A 220 8.79 16.11 -10.18
C PHE A 220 9.99 17.01 -9.90
N ASN A 221 10.19 18.00 -10.76
CA ASN A 221 11.18 19.05 -10.56
C ASN A 221 10.59 20.22 -9.77
N LEU A 222 11.45 20.94 -9.04
CA LEU A 222 11.04 22.18 -8.37
C LEU A 222 11.18 23.34 -9.36
N PRO A 223 10.16 24.22 -9.46
CA PRO A 223 10.30 25.43 -10.27
C PRO A 223 11.33 26.38 -9.63
N GLU A 224 12.14 27.03 -10.46
CA GLU A 224 13.18 27.97 -10.02
C GLU A 224 12.63 29.30 -9.50
N VAL A 225 11.43 29.69 -9.93
CA VAL A 225 10.85 31.01 -9.65
C VAL A 225 9.55 30.89 -8.86
N ARG A 226 9.48 31.59 -7.73
CA ARG A 226 8.26 31.76 -6.96
C ARG A 226 7.52 33.01 -7.48
N PRO A 227 6.29 32.88 -8.00
CA PRO A 227 5.53 34.04 -8.45
C PRO A 227 5.21 34.97 -7.28
N LYS A 228 5.27 36.29 -7.53
CA LYS A 228 4.85 37.33 -6.58
C LYS A 228 3.41 37.74 -6.89
N GLY A 229 2.59 37.96 -5.86
CA GLY A 229 1.21 38.42 -6.01
C GLY A 229 0.16 37.35 -5.67
N GLN A 230 -0.93 37.32 -6.44
CA GLN A 230 -2.02 36.38 -6.19
C GLN A 230 -1.56 34.92 -6.38
N MET A 231 -1.75 34.08 -5.35
CA MET A 231 -1.41 32.67 -5.39
C MET A 231 -2.60 31.82 -5.84
N THR A 232 -2.31 30.70 -6.52
CA THR A 232 -3.26 29.60 -6.67
C THR A 232 -2.85 28.48 -5.72
N ILE A 233 -3.71 28.19 -4.75
CA ILE A 233 -3.53 27.12 -3.77
C ILE A 233 -4.26 25.89 -4.30
N LEU A 234 -3.53 24.79 -4.45
CA LEU A 234 -4.04 23.53 -5.01
C LEU A 234 -4.30 22.51 -3.90
N PHE A 235 -5.52 21.96 -3.87
CA PHE A 235 -5.81 20.69 -3.21
C PHE A 235 -5.92 19.60 -4.28
N ALA A 236 -5.08 18.56 -4.22
CA ALA A 236 -5.10 17.45 -5.16
C ALA A 236 -5.27 16.11 -4.45
N GLY A 237 -6.40 15.42 -4.69
CA GLY A 237 -6.66 14.09 -4.17
C GLY A 237 -8.14 13.76 -3.99
N ARG A 238 -8.43 12.50 -3.66
CA ARG A 238 -9.80 12.02 -3.39
C ARG A 238 -10.51 12.89 -2.35
N LEU A 239 -11.77 13.24 -2.62
CA LEU A 239 -12.63 14.04 -1.75
C LEU A 239 -13.37 13.14 -0.75
N VAL A 240 -12.60 12.60 0.19
CA VAL A 240 -13.06 11.65 1.20
C VAL A 240 -12.80 12.20 2.62
N PRO A 241 -13.61 11.82 3.63
CA PRO A 241 -13.57 12.48 4.94
C PRO A 241 -12.20 12.50 5.62
N TYR A 242 -11.42 11.43 5.53
CA TYR A 242 -10.08 11.37 6.14
C TYR A 242 -9.06 12.30 5.49
N LYS A 243 -9.27 12.73 4.24
CA LYS A 243 -8.41 13.72 3.55
C LYS A 243 -8.77 15.17 3.89
N MET A 244 -9.90 15.37 4.57
CA MET A 244 -10.36 16.68 5.06
C MET A 244 -10.35 17.83 4.02
N PRO A 245 -10.80 17.64 2.77
CA PRO A 245 -10.93 18.73 1.79
C PRO A 245 -11.80 19.88 2.30
N GLU A 246 -12.74 19.61 3.21
CA GLU A 246 -13.60 20.63 3.83
C GLU A 246 -12.80 21.69 4.61
N VAL A 247 -11.66 21.31 5.20
CA VAL A 247 -10.85 22.23 6.01
C VAL A 247 -10.30 23.37 5.14
N VAL A 248 -9.78 23.07 3.95
CA VAL A 248 -9.24 24.12 3.06
C VAL A 248 -10.35 25.02 2.51
N VAL A 249 -11.51 24.45 2.17
CA VAL A 249 -12.66 25.23 1.72
C VAL A 249 -13.13 26.19 2.80
N ARG A 250 -13.32 25.71 4.04
CA ARG A 250 -13.72 26.56 5.17
C ARG A 250 -12.65 27.60 5.53
N ALA A 251 -11.37 27.27 5.42
CA ALA A 251 -10.30 28.23 5.67
C ALA A 251 -10.37 29.39 4.67
N PHE A 252 -10.57 29.10 3.38
CA PHE A 252 -10.78 30.12 2.35
C PHE A 252 -12.05 30.94 2.58
N ALA A 253 -13.16 30.27 2.90
CA ALA A 253 -14.43 30.91 3.16
C ALA A 253 -14.39 31.92 4.34
N ASN A 254 -13.58 31.63 5.36
CA ASN A 254 -13.54 32.43 6.60
C ASN A 254 -12.32 33.36 6.74
N SER A 255 -11.42 33.41 5.75
CA SER A 255 -10.18 34.21 5.84
C SER A 255 -10.12 35.27 4.74
N PRO A 256 -10.24 36.57 5.09
CA PRO A 256 -10.09 37.67 4.13
C PRO A 256 -8.72 37.65 3.42
N ILE A 257 -7.68 37.15 4.09
CA ILE A 257 -6.35 37.01 3.50
C ILE A 257 -6.37 35.97 2.38
N LEU A 258 -6.95 34.79 2.64
CA LEU A 258 -7.01 33.71 1.65
C LEU A 258 -7.96 34.03 0.50
N GLN A 259 -9.00 34.84 0.72
CA GLN A 259 -9.91 35.30 -0.33
C GLN A 259 -9.24 36.18 -1.38
N ASN A 260 -8.07 36.77 -1.09
CA ASN A 260 -7.25 37.44 -2.10
C ASN A 260 -6.52 36.46 -3.04
N HIS A 261 -6.64 35.15 -2.80
CA HIS A 261 -6.01 34.07 -3.55
C HIS A 261 -7.05 33.14 -4.17
N LYS A 262 -6.60 32.28 -5.08
CA LYS A 262 -7.45 31.29 -5.75
C LYS A 262 -7.28 29.92 -5.09
N LEU A 263 -8.38 29.27 -4.73
CA LEU A 263 -8.40 27.85 -4.38
C LEU A 263 -8.77 27.03 -5.62
N GLN A 264 -7.97 26.02 -5.94
CA GLN A 264 -8.28 25.01 -6.95
C GLN A 264 -8.29 23.63 -6.31
N ILE A 265 -9.38 22.90 -6.49
CA ILE A 265 -9.54 21.54 -5.97
C ILE A 265 -9.60 20.58 -7.15
N ILE A 266 -8.71 19.59 -7.17
CA ILE A 266 -8.66 18.54 -8.18
C ILE A 266 -8.86 17.19 -7.48
N GLY A 267 -10.01 16.57 -7.75
CA GLY A 267 -10.32 15.25 -7.23
C GLY A 267 -11.82 14.97 -7.23
N GLU A 268 -12.15 13.71 -6.98
CA GLU A 268 -13.53 13.23 -6.88
C GLU A 268 -13.73 12.49 -5.56
N GLY A 269 -14.98 12.42 -5.11
CA GLY A 269 -15.34 11.65 -3.92
C GLY A 269 -16.66 12.11 -3.27
N PRO A 270 -17.13 11.37 -2.25
CA PRO A 270 -18.42 11.59 -1.61
C PRO A 270 -18.56 12.97 -0.94
N GLU A 271 -17.45 13.65 -0.62
CA GLU A 271 -17.54 14.99 -0.02
C GLU A 271 -17.81 16.10 -1.05
N ARG A 272 -17.74 15.82 -2.36
CA ARG A 272 -17.86 16.83 -3.42
C ARG A 272 -19.07 17.74 -3.27
N GLU A 273 -20.28 17.16 -3.21
CA GLU A 273 -21.53 17.94 -3.12
C GLU A 273 -21.58 18.84 -1.88
N VAL A 274 -21.00 18.37 -0.77
CA VAL A 274 -20.94 19.15 0.48
C VAL A 274 -19.98 20.33 0.33
N LEU A 275 -18.83 20.12 -0.32
CA LEU A 275 -17.86 21.18 -0.57
C LEU A 275 -18.44 22.26 -1.51
N GLU A 276 -19.12 21.84 -2.58
CA GLU A 276 -19.77 22.76 -3.53
C GLU A 276 -20.83 23.63 -2.85
N LYS A 277 -21.62 23.06 -1.92
CA LYS A 277 -22.59 23.83 -1.11
C LYS A 277 -21.91 24.87 -0.23
N ILE A 278 -20.82 24.51 0.47
CA ILE A 278 -20.09 25.46 1.32
C ILE A 278 -19.54 26.62 0.49
N ILE A 279 -19.04 26.34 -0.72
CA ILE A 279 -18.54 27.36 -1.65
C ILE A 279 -19.67 28.29 -2.07
N ALA A 280 -20.84 27.74 -2.45
CA ALA A 280 -22.00 28.53 -2.86
C ALA A 280 -22.60 29.40 -1.76
N GLU A 281 -22.44 29.04 -0.49
CA GLU A 281 -22.90 29.84 0.66
C GLU A 281 -22.02 31.07 0.94
N HIS A 282 -20.79 31.12 0.43
CA HIS A 282 -19.79 32.16 0.73
C HIS A 282 -19.38 32.98 -0.50
N HIS A 283 -20.07 32.80 -1.64
CA HIS A 283 -19.92 33.56 -2.88
C HIS A 283 -21.25 34.19 -3.26
#